data_AF-A0A367IML1-F1
#
_entry.id   AF-A0A367IML1-F1
#
_cell.length_a   1.000
_cell.length_b   1.000
_cell.length_c   1.000
_cell.angle_alpha   90.00
_cell.angle_beta   90.00
_cell.angle_gamma   90.00
#
_symmetry.space_group_name_H-M   'P 1'
#
loop_
_entity.id
_entity.type
_entity.pdbx_description
1 polymer ?
#
loop_
_entity_poly.entity_id
_entity_poly.type
_entity_poly.pdbx_seq_one_letter_code
_entity_poly.pdbx_strand_id
1 'polypeptide(L)'
;FDDMVQTVLDGEDYLLDEKELDLCCRFVGLKDDPKHLLVRLLMRRHKWIKQDTLDYPLTDTNKAIQELNEIGFIESDLKDIETALHVLTKPELKNIAKERHIDMQETRKNGYIKEIVKYALSDHISYGNSQTIHESKMKKLWDTVNKYLGPCLRVRSEVYDLFQRLQIVYYRITSLHDTNYITSSILAKINRRSYPQYTWSRSNSIWPCRADLLKFEEALLIEKEFETMVKDIPRTRTAGQKDNGEDVQALLASCWSLC
;
A
#
# COMPACT_ATOMS: atom_id res chain seq x y z
N PHE A 1 -11.48 13.56 6.29
CA PHE A 1 -10.88 12.61 7.23
C PHE A 1 -11.31 12.92 8.65
N ASP A 2 -11.15 14.14 9.20
CA ASP A 2 -11.66 14.43 10.56
C ASP A 2 -13.15 14.10 10.74
N ASP A 3 -14.00 14.62 9.85
CA ASP A 3 -15.43 14.33 9.84
C ASP A 3 -15.75 12.82 9.76
N MET A 4 -14.95 12.08 8.99
CA MET A 4 -15.09 10.62 8.85
C MET A 4 -14.74 9.91 10.15
N VAL A 5 -13.58 10.22 10.73
CA VAL A 5 -13.11 9.61 11.97
C VAL A 5 -14.06 9.93 13.11
N GLN A 6 -14.45 11.20 13.28
CA GLN A 6 -15.35 11.63 14.33
C GLN A 6 -16.73 10.97 14.20
N THR A 7 -17.30 10.91 12.99
CA THR A 7 -18.61 10.27 12.76
C THR A 7 -18.58 8.79 13.14
N VAL A 8 -17.49 8.08 12.86
CA VAL A 8 -17.36 6.66 13.24
C VAL A 8 -17.17 6.53 14.75
N LEU A 9 -16.33 7.36 15.38
CA LEU A 9 -16.14 7.35 16.83
C LEU A 9 -17.43 7.66 17.61
N ASP A 10 -18.28 8.54 17.10
CA ASP A 10 -19.48 8.98 17.82
C ASP A 10 -20.63 7.95 17.78
N GLY A 11 -20.65 7.04 16.79
CA GLY A 11 -21.80 6.16 16.57
C GLY A 11 -21.49 4.68 16.29
N GLU A 12 -20.24 4.35 15.95
CA GLU A 12 -19.81 3.03 15.48
C GLU A 12 -18.42 2.63 16.01
N ASP A 13 -18.04 3.16 17.18
CA ASP A 13 -16.79 2.85 17.88
C ASP A 13 -16.65 1.37 18.23
N TYR A 14 -17.77 0.68 18.52
CA TYR A 14 -17.85 -0.76 18.78
C TYR A 14 -17.36 -1.65 17.62
N LEU A 15 -17.15 -1.08 16.42
CA LEU A 15 -16.55 -1.76 15.27
C LEU A 15 -15.02 -1.75 15.28
N LEU A 16 -14.41 -1.02 16.21
CA LEU A 16 -12.97 -0.85 16.34
C LEU A 16 -12.45 -1.54 17.60
N ASP A 17 -11.21 -2.00 17.57
CA ASP A 17 -10.52 -2.47 18.79
C ASP A 17 -9.86 -1.33 19.57
N GLU A 18 -9.37 -1.62 20.78
CA GLU A 18 -8.76 -0.62 21.66
C GLU A 18 -7.55 0.10 21.03
N LYS A 19 -6.75 -0.61 20.21
CA LYS A 19 -5.59 -0.02 19.55
C LYS A 19 -6.02 0.90 18.41
N GLU A 20 -7.05 0.50 17.67
CA GLU A 20 -7.64 1.27 16.59
C GLU A 20 -8.30 2.56 17.13
N LEU A 21 -9.01 2.47 18.25
CA LEU A 21 -9.58 3.63 18.95
C LEU A 21 -8.49 4.61 19.39
N ASP A 22 -7.40 4.12 19.98
CA ASP A 22 -6.28 4.96 20.37
C ASP A 22 -5.59 5.64 19.17
N LEU A 23 -5.42 4.92 18.04
CA LEU A 23 -4.93 5.51 16.80
C LEU A 23 -5.87 6.60 16.26
N CYS A 24 -7.18 6.41 16.33
CA CYS A 24 -8.17 7.43 15.94
C CYS A 24 -8.06 8.68 16.82
N CYS A 25 -7.95 8.51 18.15
CA CYS A 25 -7.75 9.62 19.08
C CYS A 25 -6.45 10.38 18.78
N ARG A 26 -5.34 9.67 18.54
CA ARG A 26 -4.07 10.26 18.13
C ARG A 26 -4.19 11.04 16.82
N PHE A 27 -4.94 10.51 15.84
CA PHE A 27 -5.17 11.19 14.57
C PHE A 27 -5.93 12.51 14.75
N VAL A 28 -6.99 12.51 15.56
CA VAL A 28 -7.80 13.72 15.83
C VAL A 28 -6.92 14.82 16.44
N GLY A 29 -6.02 14.47 17.35
CA GLY A 29 -5.08 15.38 18.00
C GLY A 29 -3.90 15.89 17.14
N LEU A 30 -3.73 15.39 15.90
CA LEU A 30 -2.66 15.85 15.02
C LEU A 30 -2.87 17.31 14.58
N LYS A 31 -1.75 18.03 14.44
CA LYS A 31 -1.71 19.35 13.78
C LYS A 31 -1.98 19.24 12.28
N ASP A 32 -2.30 20.37 11.66
CA ASP A 32 -2.68 20.45 10.25
C ASP A 32 -1.61 19.90 9.28
N ASP A 33 -0.33 20.24 9.47
CA ASP A 33 0.75 19.81 8.56
C ASP A 33 0.99 18.28 8.58
N PRO A 34 1.25 17.63 9.74
CA PRO A 34 1.31 16.17 9.85
C PRO A 34 0.03 15.48 9.37
N LYS A 35 -1.14 16.03 9.71
CA LYS A 35 -2.44 15.48 9.30
C LYS A 35 -2.62 15.56 7.78
N HIS A 36 -2.26 16.68 7.15
CA HIS A 36 -2.31 16.84 5.70
C HIS A 36 -1.39 15.84 5.01
N LEU A 37 -0.15 15.71 5.48
CA LEU A 37 0.81 14.74 4.94
C LEU A 37 0.27 13.32 5.04
N LEU A 38 -0.22 12.90 6.22
CA LEU A 38 -0.79 11.57 6.42
C LEU A 38 -1.95 11.30 5.47
N VAL A 39 -2.92 12.21 5.38
CA VAL A 39 -4.07 12.08 4.47
C VAL A 39 -3.62 11.91 3.03
N ARG A 40 -2.63 12.70 2.58
CA ARG A 40 -2.07 12.56 1.23
C ARG A 40 -1.42 11.19 1.01
N LEU A 41 -0.75 10.63 2.01
CA LEU A 41 -0.16 9.30 1.93
C LEU A 41 -1.24 8.19 1.93
N LEU A 42 -2.29 8.32 2.74
CA LEU A 42 -3.41 7.37 2.80
C LEU A 42 -4.24 7.31 1.51
N MET A 43 -4.29 8.41 0.76
CA MET A 43 -4.93 8.46 -0.57
C MET A 43 -4.05 7.88 -1.69
N ARG A 44 -2.78 7.56 -1.41
CA ARG A 44 -1.89 6.86 -2.36
C ARG A 44 -1.97 5.35 -2.13
N ARG A 45 -1.51 4.59 -3.11
CA ARG A 45 -1.30 3.13 -2.92
C ARG A 45 -0.33 2.90 -1.76
N HIS A 46 -0.64 1.95 -0.90
CA HIS A 46 0.23 1.54 0.21
C HIS A 46 1.53 0.94 -0.32
N LYS A 47 2.63 1.71 -0.22
CA LYS A 47 3.98 1.28 -0.60
C LYS A 47 5.01 2.22 0.03
N TRP A 48 6.27 1.79 0.05
CA TRP A 48 7.39 2.65 0.38
C TRP A 48 7.57 3.74 -0.68
N ILE A 49 7.82 4.96 -0.21
CA ILE A 49 7.95 6.16 -1.02
C ILE A 49 9.22 6.89 -0.59
N LYS A 50 9.99 7.37 -1.57
CA LYS A 50 11.16 8.21 -1.30
C LYS A 50 10.71 9.60 -0.86
N GLN A 51 11.36 10.16 0.15
CA GLN A 51 10.98 11.44 0.72
C GLN A 51 11.13 12.60 -0.28
N ASP A 52 12.11 12.53 -1.18
CA ASP A 52 12.34 13.50 -2.26
C ASP A 52 11.18 13.60 -3.26
N THR A 53 10.36 12.55 -3.39
CA THR A 53 9.17 12.55 -4.26
C THR A 53 7.93 13.18 -3.63
N LEU A 54 8.02 13.60 -2.36
CA LEU A 54 6.91 14.21 -1.64
C LEU A 54 6.90 15.72 -1.88
N ASP A 55 6.20 16.13 -2.94
CA ASP A 55 5.92 17.53 -3.24
C ASP A 55 4.50 17.89 -2.78
N TYR A 56 4.39 18.41 -1.56
CA TYR A 56 3.13 18.86 -0.97
C TYR A 56 3.29 20.27 -0.40
N PRO A 57 2.22 21.09 -0.44
CA PRO A 57 2.25 22.43 0.14
C PRO A 57 2.20 22.35 1.67
N LEU A 58 3.35 22.09 2.29
CA LEU A 58 3.55 22.00 3.74
C LEU A 58 4.57 23.05 4.19
N THR A 59 4.49 23.49 5.44
CA THR A 59 5.47 24.45 5.99
C THR A 59 6.83 23.79 6.18
N ASP A 60 6.84 22.59 6.76
CA ASP A 60 8.05 21.80 6.97
C ASP A 60 7.75 20.30 6.88
N THR A 61 8.13 19.70 5.74
CA THR A 61 7.93 18.28 5.48
C THR A 61 8.73 17.40 6.44
N ASN A 62 9.96 17.78 6.81
CA ASN A 62 10.80 16.97 7.71
C ASN A 62 10.21 16.90 9.10
N LYS A 63 9.77 18.05 9.63
CA LYS A 63 9.11 18.12 10.94
C LYS A 63 7.81 17.33 10.95
N ALA A 64 7.01 17.43 9.89
CA ALA A 64 5.77 16.65 9.77
C ALA A 64 6.04 15.14 9.75
N ILE A 65 7.07 14.69 9.03
CA ILE A 65 7.50 13.28 9.00
C ILE A 65 7.97 12.84 10.40
N GLN A 66 8.78 13.65 11.07
CA GLN A 66 9.25 13.33 12.42
C GLN A 66 8.08 13.16 13.40
N GLU A 67 7.13 14.10 13.42
CA GLU A 67 5.96 14.05 14.30
C GLU A 67 5.09 12.80 14.02
N LEU A 68 4.89 12.45 12.74
CA LEU A 68 4.16 11.23 12.37
C LEU A 68 4.90 9.94 12.76
N ASN A 69 6.23 9.94 12.73
CA ASN A 69 7.04 8.78 13.10
C ASN A 69 7.02 8.57 14.62
N GLU A 70 7.12 9.64 15.40
CA GLU A 70 7.03 9.62 16.87
C GLU A 70 5.67 9.11 17.35
N ILE A 71 4.59 9.53 16.67
CA ILE A 71 3.22 9.08 16.97
C ILE A 71 2.96 7.66 16.46
N GLY A 72 3.89 7.08 15.69
CA GLY A 72 3.81 5.70 15.20
C GLY A 72 2.85 5.53 14.03
N PHE A 73 2.64 6.56 13.21
CA PHE A 73 1.75 6.50 12.04
C PHE A 73 2.47 6.09 10.77
N ILE A 74 3.74 6.45 10.69
CA ILE A 74 4.63 6.08 9.60
C ILE A 74 5.80 5.27 10.14
N GLU A 75 6.52 4.68 9.20
CA GLU A 75 7.81 4.05 9.42
C GLU A 75 8.79 4.55 8.35
N SER A 76 10.03 4.77 8.76
CA SER A 76 11.12 5.23 7.90
C SER A 76 12.30 4.26 7.86
N ASP A 77 12.20 3.16 8.61
CA ASP A 77 13.27 2.16 8.77
C ASP A 77 13.05 0.98 7.81
N LEU A 78 13.41 1.19 6.55
CA LEU A 78 13.37 0.12 5.56
C LEU A 78 14.61 -0.78 5.73
N LYS A 79 14.42 -2.03 6.12
CA LYS A 79 15.51 -3.01 6.33
C LYS A 79 15.60 -4.11 5.28
N ASP A 80 14.50 -4.33 4.56
CA ASP A 80 14.43 -5.40 3.57
C ASP A 80 14.95 -4.94 2.20
N ILE A 81 15.91 -5.70 1.66
CA ILE A 81 16.56 -5.40 0.40
C ILE A 81 15.65 -5.60 -0.79
N GLU A 82 14.82 -6.65 -0.78
CA GLU A 82 13.90 -6.89 -1.87
C GLU A 82 12.90 -5.74 -1.98
N THR A 83 12.29 -5.36 -0.86
CA THR A 83 11.40 -4.20 -0.76
C THR A 83 12.10 -2.90 -1.18
N ALA A 84 13.36 -2.67 -0.76
CA ALA A 84 14.13 -1.49 -1.19
C ALA A 84 14.34 -1.43 -2.70
N LEU A 85 14.67 -2.56 -3.34
CA LEU A 85 14.83 -2.65 -4.79
C LEU A 85 13.52 -2.37 -5.54
N HIS A 86 12.37 -2.71 -4.95
CA HIS A 86 11.06 -2.37 -5.52
C HIS A 86 10.76 -0.86 -5.50
N VAL A 87 11.32 -0.10 -4.55
CA VAL A 87 11.19 1.37 -4.49
C VAL A 87 12.00 2.05 -5.58
N LEU A 88 13.19 1.52 -5.89
CA LEU A 88 14.10 2.11 -6.87
C LEU A 88 13.52 2.15 -8.28
N THR A 89 13.98 3.12 -9.05
CA THR A 89 13.66 3.24 -10.47
C THR A 89 14.54 2.30 -11.31
N LYS A 90 14.09 1.97 -12.52
CA LYS A 90 14.87 1.14 -13.46
C LYS A 90 16.31 1.68 -13.71
N PRO A 91 16.55 2.99 -13.95
CA PRO A 91 17.91 3.48 -14.16
C PRO A 91 18.79 3.34 -12.91
N GLU A 92 18.24 3.53 -11.71
CA GLU A 92 18.98 3.33 -10.45
C GLU A 92 19.42 1.87 -10.28
N LEU A 93 18.50 0.91 -10.51
CA LEU A 93 18.82 -0.51 -10.49
C LEU A 93 19.91 -0.89 -11.50
N LYS A 94 19.88 -0.29 -12.69
CA LYS A 94 20.92 -0.49 -13.71
C LYS A 94 22.28 0.05 -13.25
N ASN A 95 22.32 1.17 -12.54
CA ASN A 95 23.56 1.72 -12.00
C ASN A 95 24.12 0.83 -10.88
N ILE A 96 23.27 0.30 -10.01
CA ILE A 96 23.66 -0.67 -8.98
C ILE A 96 24.26 -1.92 -9.61
N ALA A 97 23.60 -2.50 -10.63
CA ALA A 97 24.11 -3.67 -11.32
C ALA A 97 25.50 -3.43 -11.96
N LYS A 98 25.73 -2.23 -12.52
CA LYS A 98 27.03 -1.84 -13.07
C LYS A 98 28.10 -1.66 -11.99
N GLU A 99 27.80 -0.95 -10.90
CA GLU A 99 28.75 -0.74 -9.78
C GLU A 99 29.15 -2.06 -9.11
N ARG A 100 28.26 -3.04 -9.11
CA ARG A 100 28.47 -4.38 -8.51
C ARG A 100 28.94 -5.44 -9.49
N HIS A 101 29.12 -5.08 -10.77
CA HIS A 101 29.50 -5.99 -11.86
C HIS A 101 28.60 -7.23 -11.95
N ILE A 102 27.29 -7.06 -11.78
CA ILE A 102 26.31 -8.15 -11.90
C ILE A 102 25.94 -8.30 -13.37
N ASP A 103 26.08 -9.52 -13.91
CA ASP A 103 25.70 -9.82 -15.28
C ASP A 103 24.16 -9.85 -15.42
N MET A 104 23.64 -9.14 -16.41
CA MET A 104 22.21 -8.90 -16.56
C MET A 104 21.69 -9.59 -17.82
N GLN A 105 20.80 -10.57 -17.64
CA GLN A 105 20.16 -11.27 -18.75
C GLN A 105 18.85 -10.60 -19.20
N GLU A 106 18.11 -10.00 -18.27
CA GLU A 106 16.83 -9.36 -18.55
C GLU A 106 16.89 -7.83 -18.32
N THR A 107 16.24 -7.07 -19.20
CA THR A 107 16.25 -5.59 -19.15
C THR A 107 15.00 -4.99 -18.50
N ARG A 108 14.05 -5.80 -18.02
CA ARG A 108 12.85 -5.34 -17.30
C ARG A 108 13.19 -5.05 -15.83
N LYS A 109 12.42 -4.18 -15.18
CA LYS A 109 12.63 -3.82 -13.76
C LYS A 109 12.68 -5.06 -12.86
N ASN A 110 11.72 -5.98 -13.02
CA ASN A 110 11.67 -7.21 -12.22
C ASN A 110 12.87 -8.13 -12.50
N GLY A 111 13.42 -8.12 -13.71
CA GLY A 111 14.64 -8.85 -14.05
C GLY A 111 15.85 -8.34 -13.27
N TYR A 112 16.03 -7.02 -13.19
CA TYR A 112 17.06 -6.40 -12.36
C TYR A 112 16.91 -6.79 -10.88
N ILE A 113 15.69 -6.73 -10.34
CA ILE A 113 15.43 -7.08 -8.94
C ILE A 113 15.81 -8.55 -8.69
N LYS A 114 15.34 -9.48 -9.55
CA LYS A 114 15.64 -10.91 -9.44
C LYS A 114 17.15 -11.20 -9.46
N GLU A 115 17.89 -10.60 -10.39
CA GLU A 115 19.33 -10.85 -10.48
C GLU A 115 20.12 -10.21 -9.33
N ILE A 116 19.70 -9.04 -8.83
CA ILE A 116 20.33 -8.42 -7.66
C ILE A 116 20.05 -9.25 -6.39
N VAL A 117 18.82 -9.75 -6.22
CA VAL A 117 18.47 -10.64 -5.11
C VAL A 117 19.24 -11.96 -5.22
N LYS A 118 19.35 -12.54 -6.41
CA LYS A 118 20.17 -13.74 -6.67
C LYS A 118 21.65 -13.49 -6.39
N TYR A 119 22.17 -12.30 -6.73
CA TYR A 119 23.52 -11.90 -6.34
C TYR A 119 23.65 -11.76 -4.83
N ALA A 120 22.64 -11.25 -4.12
CA ALA A 120 22.64 -11.16 -2.67
C ALA A 120 22.70 -12.54 -2.01
N LEU A 121 21.96 -13.51 -2.55
CA LEU A 121 21.88 -14.89 -2.06
C LEU A 121 23.02 -15.80 -2.52
N SER A 122 23.84 -15.38 -3.49
CA SER A 122 24.90 -16.24 -4.00
C SER A 122 26.05 -16.38 -3.00
N ASP A 123 26.30 -17.61 -2.58
CA ASP A 123 27.47 -17.97 -1.78
C ASP A 123 28.75 -17.79 -2.59
N HIS A 124 29.73 -17.10 -2.02
CA HIS A 124 31.08 -17.15 -2.55
C HIS A 124 31.72 -18.47 -2.13
N ILE A 125 32.26 -19.22 -3.11
CA ILE A 125 33.17 -20.34 -2.83
C ILE A 125 34.43 -19.73 -2.18
N SER A 126 34.58 -19.88 -0.87
CA SER A 126 35.78 -19.44 -0.15
C SER A 126 36.14 -20.39 0.97
N TYR A 127 37.43 -20.73 1.03
CA TYR A 127 38.07 -21.50 2.09
C TYR A 127 38.28 -20.59 3.32
N GLY A 128 37.23 -20.40 4.12
CA GLY A 128 37.23 -19.53 5.30
C GLY A 128 35.85 -19.43 5.93
N ASN A 129 35.71 -18.68 7.03
CA ASN A 129 34.47 -18.57 7.80
C ASN A 129 33.36 -17.84 6.98
N SER A 130 32.59 -18.60 6.19
CA SER A 130 31.65 -18.14 5.15
C SER A 130 30.66 -17.06 5.63
N GLN A 131 30.19 -17.15 6.89
CA GLN A 131 29.25 -16.22 7.50
C GLN A 131 29.71 -14.74 7.43
N THR A 132 30.97 -14.48 7.75
CA THR A 132 31.53 -13.12 7.86
C THR A 132 31.69 -12.44 6.50
N ILE A 133 31.92 -13.23 5.45
CA ILE A 133 32.11 -12.75 4.07
C ILE A 133 30.75 -12.37 3.46
N HIS A 134 29.73 -13.20 3.70
CA HIS A 134 28.36 -12.94 3.25
C HIS A 134 27.80 -11.65 3.87
N GLU A 135 27.98 -11.45 5.18
CA GLU A 135 27.57 -10.23 5.88
C GLU A 135 28.26 -8.97 5.32
N SER A 136 29.57 -9.05 5.04
CA SER A 136 30.32 -7.94 4.44
C SER A 136 29.84 -7.61 3.02
N LYS A 137 29.52 -8.63 2.21
CA LYS A 137 28.95 -8.47 0.85
C LYS A 137 27.57 -7.83 0.92
N MET A 138 26.70 -8.35 1.78
CA MET A 138 25.33 -7.85 1.96
C MET A 138 25.34 -6.40 2.44
N LYS A 139 26.22 -6.08 3.41
CA LYS A 139 26.42 -4.70 3.88
C LYS A 139 26.86 -3.78 2.75
N LYS A 140 27.86 -4.16 1.95
CA LYS A 140 28.31 -3.35 0.82
C LYS A 140 27.22 -3.16 -0.23
N LEU A 141 26.41 -4.19 -0.49
CA LEU A 141 25.26 -4.09 -1.40
C LEU A 141 24.22 -3.13 -0.85
N TRP A 142 23.88 -3.25 0.44
CA TRP A 142 22.96 -2.36 1.14
C TRP A 142 23.46 -0.90 1.13
N ASP A 143 24.75 -0.66 1.35
CA ASP A 143 25.36 0.67 1.26
C ASP A 143 25.20 1.27 -0.14
N THR A 144 25.42 0.46 -1.19
CA THR A 144 25.17 0.87 -2.58
C THR A 144 23.68 1.16 -2.83
N VAL A 145 22.78 0.31 -2.33
CA VAL A 145 21.33 0.52 -2.46
C VAL A 145 20.90 1.82 -1.78
N ASN A 146 21.34 2.06 -0.54
CA ASN A 146 21.00 3.25 0.24
C ASN A 146 21.48 4.55 -0.41
N LYS A 147 22.65 4.52 -1.08
CA LYS A 147 23.14 5.65 -1.87
C LYS A 147 22.14 6.13 -2.93
N TYR A 148 21.39 5.20 -3.54
CA TYR A 148 20.37 5.52 -4.56
C TYR A 148 18.96 5.66 -3.99
N LEU A 149 18.67 4.99 -2.88
CA LEU A 149 17.35 4.96 -2.27
C LEU A 149 17.03 6.29 -1.58
N GLY A 150 17.99 6.83 -0.80
CA GLY A 150 17.76 8.00 0.05
C GLY A 150 16.74 7.74 1.18
N PRO A 151 16.35 8.79 1.93
CA PRO A 151 15.32 8.68 2.97
C PRO A 151 14.00 8.20 2.38
N CYS A 152 13.40 7.18 2.99
CA CYS A 152 12.13 6.61 2.57
C CYS A 152 11.14 6.55 3.74
N LEU A 153 9.86 6.52 3.40
CA LEU A 153 8.81 6.33 4.38
C LEU A 153 7.64 5.52 3.80
N ARG A 154 6.89 4.89 4.70
CA ARG A 154 5.62 4.22 4.42
C ARG A 154 4.67 4.46 5.59
N VAL A 155 3.37 4.55 5.31
CA VAL A 155 2.35 4.50 6.39
C VAL A 155 2.34 3.10 6.97
N ARG A 156 2.36 2.95 8.29
CA ARG A 156 2.32 1.61 8.91
C ARG A 156 1.10 0.83 8.44
N SER A 157 1.24 -0.49 8.25
CA SER A 157 0.16 -1.32 7.72
C SER A 157 -1.10 -1.24 8.58
N GLU A 158 -0.94 -1.29 9.90
CA GLU A 158 -2.04 -1.24 10.86
C GLU A 158 -2.83 0.08 10.75
N VAL A 159 -2.12 1.18 10.50
CA VAL A 159 -2.71 2.50 10.31
C VAL A 159 -3.40 2.57 8.96
N TYR A 160 -2.75 2.10 7.90
CA TYR A 160 -3.34 2.07 6.58
C TYR A 160 -4.64 1.26 6.56
N ASP A 161 -4.62 0.04 7.12
CA ASP A 161 -5.76 -0.87 7.18
C ASP A 161 -6.91 -0.27 8.00
N LEU A 162 -6.61 0.34 9.15
CA LEU A 162 -7.60 1.10 9.93
C LEU A 162 -8.27 2.18 9.09
N PHE A 163 -7.51 3.01 8.38
CA PHE A 163 -8.09 4.09 7.56
C PHE A 163 -8.84 3.58 6.33
N GLN A 164 -8.51 2.40 5.80
CA GLN A 164 -9.34 1.74 4.79
C GLN A 164 -10.67 1.27 5.41
N ARG A 165 -10.62 0.64 6.58
CA ARG A 165 -11.84 0.21 7.29
C ARG A 165 -12.74 1.38 7.66
N LEU A 166 -12.18 2.48 8.16
CA LEU A 166 -12.95 3.70 8.43
C LEU A 166 -13.63 4.25 7.18
N GLN A 167 -12.99 4.15 6.02
CA GLN A 167 -13.62 4.50 4.75
C GLN A 167 -14.76 3.56 4.40
N ILE A 168 -14.60 2.24 4.57
CA ILE A 168 -15.67 1.24 4.36
C ILE A 168 -16.87 1.56 5.24
N VAL A 169 -16.63 1.80 6.54
CA VAL A 169 -17.67 2.09 7.51
C VAL A 169 -18.35 3.42 7.20
N TYR A 170 -17.59 4.50 7.00
CA TYR A 170 -18.17 5.83 6.80
C TYR A 170 -18.93 5.96 5.49
N TYR A 171 -18.30 5.55 4.37
CA TYR A 171 -18.87 5.66 3.02
C TYR A 171 -19.81 4.52 2.65
N ARG A 172 -19.97 3.50 3.51
CA ARG A 172 -20.76 2.29 3.24
C ARG A 172 -20.32 1.63 1.92
N ILE A 173 -19.01 1.47 1.77
CA ILE A 173 -18.40 0.95 0.54
C ILE A 173 -18.84 -0.50 0.34
N THR A 174 -19.31 -0.82 -0.86
CA THR A 174 -19.73 -2.18 -1.25
C THR A 174 -18.86 -2.78 -2.34
N SER A 175 -17.81 -2.09 -2.77
CA SER A 175 -16.90 -2.54 -3.82
C SER A 175 -15.57 -1.81 -3.74
N LEU A 176 -14.46 -2.54 -3.93
CA LEU A 176 -13.10 -1.99 -3.83
C LEU A 176 -12.44 -1.63 -5.18
N HIS A 177 -13.23 -1.47 -6.25
CA HIS A 177 -12.71 -1.11 -7.58
C HIS A 177 -12.29 0.37 -7.67
N ASP A 178 -13.02 1.25 -6.97
CA ASP A 178 -12.71 2.66 -6.94
C ASP A 178 -11.51 2.94 -6.04
N THR A 179 -10.51 3.66 -6.56
CA THR A 179 -9.30 3.96 -5.79
C THR A 179 -9.49 5.19 -4.87
N ASN A 180 -10.56 5.97 -5.05
CA ASN A 180 -10.75 7.25 -4.35
C ASN A 180 -12.21 7.44 -3.87
N TYR A 181 -12.61 6.74 -2.81
CA TYR A 181 -13.95 6.83 -2.23
C TYR A 181 -14.32 8.23 -1.74
N ILE A 182 -13.32 9.05 -1.44
CA ILE A 182 -13.49 10.43 -0.92
C ILE A 182 -13.77 11.44 -2.04
N THR A 183 -13.65 11.07 -3.32
CA THR A 183 -13.80 11.98 -4.47
C THR A 183 -15.14 12.71 -4.44
N SER A 184 -16.23 11.98 -4.18
CA SER A 184 -17.57 12.56 -4.12
C SER A 184 -17.71 13.63 -3.04
N SER A 185 -17.16 13.40 -1.84
CA SER A 185 -17.14 14.39 -0.76
C SER A 185 -16.27 15.60 -1.09
N ILE A 186 -15.13 15.40 -1.74
CA ILE A 186 -14.27 16.51 -2.18
C ILE A 186 -15.01 17.37 -3.19
N LEU A 187 -15.58 16.77 -4.23
CA LEU A 187 -16.31 17.47 -5.29
C LEU A 187 -17.49 18.26 -4.73
N ALA A 188 -18.18 17.72 -3.72
CA ALA A 188 -19.22 18.44 -2.99
C ALA A 188 -18.66 19.68 -2.27
N LYS A 189 -17.59 19.50 -1.48
CA LYS A 189 -16.97 20.60 -0.71
C LYS A 189 -16.44 21.74 -1.59
N ILE A 190 -15.92 21.44 -2.77
CA ILE A 190 -15.44 22.46 -3.72
C ILE A 190 -16.53 22.97 -4.66
N ASN A 191 -17.82 22.73 -4.36
CA ASN A 191 -18.98 23.13 -5.14
C ASN A 191 -18.94 22.70 -6.63
N ARG A 192 -18.25 21.60 -6.93
CA ARG A 192 -18.25 20.97 -8.25
C ARG A 192 -19.29 19.86 -8.39
N ARG A 193 -19.95 19.49 -7.29
CA ARG A 193 -21.07 18.55 -7.28
C ARG A 193 -22.08 19.00 -6.23
N SER A 194 -23.31 19.24 -6.66
CA SER A 194 -24.40 19.62 -5.76
C SER A 194 -25.28 18.42 -5.49
N TYR A 195 -25.61 18.19 -4.22
CA TYR A 195 -26.55 17.16 -3.79
C TYR A 195 -27.83 17.83 -3.27
N PRO A 196 -29.00 17.21 -3.44
CA PRO A 196 -30.23 17.68 -2.83
C PRO A 196 -30.07 17.84 -1.32
N GLN A 197 -30.77 18.82 -0.74
CA GLN A 197 -30.86 18.93 0.72
C GLN A 197 -31.89 17.92 1.23
N TYR A 198 -31.49 17.08 2.17
CA TYR A 198 -32.37 16.13 2.83
C TYR A 198 -31.98 15.98 4.29
N THR A 199 -32.96 15.61 5.12
CA THR A 199 -32.73 15.23 6.51
C THR A 199 -32.26 13.79 6.53
N TRP A 200 -31.07 13.55 7.08
CA TRP A 200 -30.48 12.23 7.15
C TRP A 200 -30.39 11.74 8.60
N SER A 201 -30.41 10.42 8.75
CA SER A 201 -30.10 9.74 10.01
C SER A 201 -29.20 8.55 9.69
N ARG A 202 -28.09 8.44 10.41
CA ARG A 202 -27.12 7.35 10.24
C ARG A 202 -27.59 6.16 11.07
N SER A 203 -27.88 5.04 10.43
CA SER A 203 -28.09 3.77 11.13
C SER A 203 -26.76 3.13 11.50
N ASN A 204 -26.68 2.58 12.71
CA ASN A 204 -25.55 1.79 13.23
C ASN A 204 -25.86 0.29 13.24
N SER A 205 -26.73 -0.18 12.35
CA SER A 205 -27.24 -1.56 12.35
C SER A 205 -26.74 -2.40 11.18
N ILE A 206 -25.82 -1.87 10.36
CA ILE A 206 -25.30 -2.60 9.18
C ILE A 206 -24.41 -3.75 9.63
N TRP A 207 -23.47 -3.46 10.54
CA TRP A 207 -22.63 -4.47 11.18
C TRP A 207 -22.95 -4.50 12.67
N PRO A 208 -23.50 -5.60 13.21
CA PRO A 208 -23.80 -5.73 14.64
C PRO A 208 -22.55 -5.76 15.51
N CYS A 209 -21.42 -6.24 14.98
CA CYS A 209 -20.17 -6.32 15.71
C CYS A 209 -18.96 -6.23 14.78
N ARG A 210 -17.78 -6.00 15.36
CA ARG A 210 -16.50 -5.96 14.63
C ARG A 210 -16.23 -7.22 13.81
N ALA A 211 -16.58 -8.40 14.33
CA ALA A 211 -16.32 -9.65 13.61
C ALA A 211 -17.07 -9.73 12.27
N ASP A 212 -18.29 -9.18 12.20
CA ASP A 212 -19.07 -9.15 10.96
C ASP A 212 -18.52 -8.11 9.97
N LEU A 213 -18.03 -6.97 10.47
CA LEU A 213 -17.32 -6.00 9.63
C LEU A 213 -16.06 -6.59 9.01
N LEU A 214 -15.26 -7.34 9.77
CA LEU A 214 -14.04 -7.97 9.26
C LEU A 214 -14.33 -9.03 8.20
N LYS A 215 -15.37 -9.85 8.39
CA LYS A 215 -15.80 -10.80 7.35
C LYS A 215 -16.25 -10.08 6.08
N PHE A 216 -16.94 -8.95 6.22
CA PHE A 216 -17.35 -8.13 5.09
C PHE A 216 -16.14 -7.53 4.36
N GLU A 217 -15.15 -7.03 5.11
CA GLU A 217 -13.88 -6.54 4.57
C GLU A 217 -13.12 -7.64 3.80
N GLU A 218 -13.04 -8.84 4.36
CA GLU A 218 -12.45 -10.01 3.70
C GLU A 218 -13.19 -10.38 2.41
N ALA A 219 -14.53 -10.40 2.42
CA ALA A 219 -15.32 -10.67 1.22
C ALA A 219 -15.07 -9.64 0.11
N LEU A 220 -14.94 -8.35 0.47
CA LEU A 220 -14.60 -7.29 -0.49
C LEU A 220 -13.19 -7.47 -1.09
N LEU A 221 -12.22 -7.94 -0.29
CA LEU A 221 -10.88 -8.22 -0.78
C LEU A 221 -10.87 -9.40 -1.75
N ILE A 222 -11.58 -10.48 -1.41
CA ILE A 222 -11.76 -11.66 -2.28
C ILE A 222 -12.41 -11.26 -3.60
N GLU A 223 -13.51 -10.47 -3.57
CA GLU A 223 -14.17 -9.96 -4.77
C GLU A 223 -13.18 -9.19 -5.66
N LYS A 224 -12.42 -8.27 -5.07
CA LYS A 224 -11.43 -7.47 -5.80
C LYS A 224 -10.34 -8.32 -6.43
N GLU A 225 -9.84 -9.32 -5.71
CA GLU A 225 -8.82 -10.23 -6.21
C GLU A 225 -9.36 -11.09 -7.36
N PHE A 226 -10.55 -11.66 -7.18
CA PHE A 226 -11.27 -12.40 -8.21
C PHE A 226 -11.42 -11.57 -9.49
N GLU A 227 -11.90 -10.34 -9.39
CA GLU A 227 -12.05 -9.47 -10.56
C GLU A 227 -10.71 -9.14 -11.23
N THR A 228 -9.67 -8.94 -10.43
CA THR A 228 -8.32 -8.64 -10.96
C THR A 228 -7.79 -9.81 -11.78
N MET A 229 -8.00 -11.05 -11.32
CA MET A 229 -7.61 -12.26 -12.07
C MET A 229 -8.43 -12.45 -13.35
N VAL A 230 -9.74 -12.16 -13.30
CA VAL A 230 -10.65 -12.35 -14.44
C VAL A 230 -10.53 -11.24 -15.49
N LYS A 231 -9.94 -10.08 -15.14
CA LYS A 231 -9.86 -8.91 -16.02
C LYS A 231 -9.19 -9.18 -17.38
N ASP A 232 -8.19 -10.05 -17.41
CA ASP A 232 -7.43 -10.37 -18.62
C ASP A 232 -8.01 -11.55 -19.42
N ILE A 233 -9.13 -12.14 -18.96
CA ILE A 233 -9.83 -13.20 -19.69
C ILE A 233 -10.57 -12.58 -20.88
N PRO A 234 -10.28 -12.98 -22.13
CA PRO A 234 -10.98 -12.46 -23.30
C PRO A 234 -12.47 -12.82 -23.22
N ARG A 235 -13.34 -11.80 -23.13
CA ARG A 235 -14.81 -11.99 -23.04
C ARG A 235 -15.45 -12.49 -24.33
N THR A 236 -14.74 -12.42 -25.46
CA THR A 236 -15.22 -12.87 -26.77
C THR A 236 -14.10 -13.60 -27.51
N ARG A 237 -14.40 -14.79 -28.03
CA ARG A 237 -13.54 -15.48 -29.00
C ARG A 237 -13.44 -14.64 -30.27
N THR A 238 -12.31 -13.97 -30.48
CA THR A 238 -12.01 -13.37 -31.77
C THR A 238 -11.75 -14.51 -32.75
N ALA A 239 -12.47 -14.54 -33.87
CA ALA A 239 -12.30 -15.59 -34.89
C ALA A 239 -10.83 -15.60 -35.37
N GLY A 240 -10.08 -16.65 -34.99
CA GLY A 240 -8.67 -16.83 -35.33
C GLY A 240 -7.69 -17.04 -34.16
N GLN A 241 -8.13 -16.93 -32.89
CA GLN A 241 -7.28 -17.27 -31.74
C GLN A 241 -7.20 -18.79 -31.52
N LYS A 242 -5.97 -19.31 -31.38
CA LYS A 242 -5.69 -20.70 -30.98
C LYS A 242 -6.40 -21.01 -29.65
N ASP A 243 -6.80 -22.27 -29.49
CA ASP A 243 -7.66 -22.75 -28.41
C ASP A 243 -6.94 -22.68 -27.05
N ASN A 244 -7.09 -21.56 -26.34
CA ASN A 244 -6.62 -21.37 -24.97
C ASN A 244 -7.67 -21.84 -23.93
N GLY A 245 -8.57 -22.77 -24.31
CA GLY A 245 -9.70 -23.20 -23.48
C GLY A 245 -9.28 -23.85 -22.15
N GLU A 246 -8.22 -24.65 -22.16
CA GLU A 246 -7.69 -25.31 -20.96
C GLU A 246 -7.08 -24.30 -19.97
N ASP A 247 -6.35 -23.29 -20.46
CA ASP A 247 -5.77 -22.22 -19.62
C ASP A 247 -6.85 -21.37 -18.94
N VAL A 248 -7.94 -21.06 -19.65
CA VAL A 248 -9.07 -20.32 -19.07
C VAL A 248 -9.81 -21.17 -18.03
N GLN A 249 -9.99 -22.46 -18.29
CA GLN A 249 -10.64 -23.36 -17.34
C GLN A 249 -9.78 -23.59 -16.08
N ALA A 250 -8.47 -23.70 -16.22
CA ALA A 250 -7.53 -23.76 -15.10
C ALA A 250 -7.50 -22.45 -14.29
N LEU A 251 -7.52 -21.30 -14.97
CA LEU A 251 -7.61 -19.98 -14.32
C LEU A 251 -8.92 -19.81 -13.56
N LEU A 252 -10.06 -20.19 -14.15
CA LEU A 252 -11.36 -20.15 -13.47
C LEU A 252 -11.45 -21.13 -12.30
N ALA A 253 -10.84 -22.31 -12.41
CA ALA A 253 -10.73 -23.25 -11.29
C ALA A 253 -9.84 -22.70 -10.16
N SER A 254 -8.75 -22.01 -10.49
CA SER A 254 -7.92 -21.29 -9.51
C SER A 254 -8.68 -20.14 -8.87
N CYS A 255 -9.50 -19.40 -9.62
CA CYS A 255 -10.33 -18.33 -9.07
C CYS A 255 -11.37 -18.87 -8.10
N TRP A 256 -11.90 -20.08 -8.33
CA TRP A 256 -12.83 -20.74 -7.42
C TRP A 256 -12.20 -21.06 -6.06
N SER A 257 -10.88 -21.27 -5.99
CA SER A 257 -10.21 -21.55 -4.72
C SER A 257 -10.08 -20.34 -3.79
N LEU A 258 -10.40 -19.13 -4.26
CA LEU A 258 -10.47 -17.92 -3.43
C LEU A 258 -11.80 -17.75 -2.69
N CYS A 259 -12.87 -18.42 -3.15
CA CYS A 259 -14.22 -18.31 -2.60
C CYS A 259 -14.52 -19.47 -1.64
#